data_AF-A0A2N1SCQ0-F1
#
_entry.id   AF-A0A2N1SCQ0-F1
#
_cell.length_a   1.000
_cell.length_b   1.000
_cell.length_c   1.000
_cell.angle_alpha   90.00
_cell.angle_beta   90.00
_cell.angle_gamma   90.00
#
_symmetry.space_group_name_H-M   'P 1'
#
loop_
_entity.id
_entity.type
_entity.pdbx_description
1 polymer ?
#
loop_
_entity_poly.entity_id
_entity_poly.type
_entity_poly.pdbx_seq_one_letter_code
_entity_poly.pdbx_strand_id
1 'polypeptide(L)'
;MPSDGRLSKQELDERVAVLKRFRELLVRQREKFSDYMSLLERQRADIEKGDVDALVSHVELEQSIVSEIFSVQKVIDPLEDMYRASYSGAEPEGITELRSTLTTLKDEVVSRNSENRALLKQRMEMLRHEIMSVNNPYAKRKSVYSSAAEPTALDIKG
;
A
#
# COMPACT_ATOMS: atom_id res chain seq x y z
N MET A 1 -41.00 6.44 -37.03
CA MET A 1 -41.65 7.34 -36.07
C MET A 1 -40.70 7.50 -34.89
N PRO A 2 -40.11 8.68 -34.63
CA PRO A 2 -39.29 8.86 -33.44
C PRO A 2 -40.24 9.07 -32.26
N SER A 3 -40.19 8.17 -31.28
CA SER A 3 -40.90 8.30 -30.02
C SER A 3 -40.24 9.40 -29.19
N ASP A 4 -40.95 10.52 -28.99
CA ASP A 4 -40.60 11.62 -28.09
C ASP A 4 -40.32 11.10 -26.66
N GLY A 5 -39.07 10.73 -26.39
CA GLY A 5 -38.14 11.43 -25.50
C GLY A 5 -38.55 11.87 -24.08
N ARG A 6 -39.72 11.51 -23.55
CA ARG A 6 -40.09 11.81 -22.14
C ARG A 6 -39.99 10.55 -21.30
N LEU A 7 -38.85 10.38 -20.65
CA LEU A 7 -38.66 9.42 -19.57
C LEU A 7 -39.76 9.63 -18.51
N SER A 8 -40.32 8.54 -17.99
CA SER A 8 -41.24 8.63 -16.87
C SER A 8 -40.51 9.19 -15.64
N LYS A 9 -41.27 9.81 -14.73
CA LYS A 9 -40.71 10.36 -13.48
C LYS A 9 -39.98 9.28 -12.66
N GLN A 10 -40.50 8.05 -12.67
CA GLN A 10 -39.87 6.90 -11.99
C GLN A 10 -38.52 6.53 -12.61
N GLU A 11 -38.43 6.45 -13.93
CA GLU A 11 -37.16 6.14 -14.62
C GLU A 11 -36.12 7.25 -14.42
N LEU A 12 -36.56 8.52 -14.35
CA LEU A 12 -35.69 9.65 -14.01
C LEU A 12 -35.17 9.57 -12.58
N ASP A 13 -36.04 9.27 -11.61
CA ASP A 13 -35.69 9.15 -10.20
C ASP A 13 -34.69 8.00 -9.97
N GLU A 14 -34.88 6.86 -10.65
CA GLU A 14 -33.96 5.72 -10.61
C GLU A 14 -32.58 6.06 -11.18
N ARG A 15 -32.54 6.74 -12.34
CA ARG A 15 -31.26 7.20 -12.94
C ARG A 15 -30.51 8.15 -12.01
N VAL A 16 -31.22 9.07 -11.38
CA VAL A 16 -30.62 10.01 -10.42
C VAL A 16 -30.08 9.27 -9.18
N ALA A 17 -30.79 8.25 -8.69
CA ALA A 17 -30.33 7.44 -7.57
C ALA A 17 -29.04 6.66 -7.90
N VAL A 18 -28.99 6.03 -9.08
CA VAL A 18 -27.79 5.31 -9.56
C VAL A 18 -26.61 6.27 -9.70
N LEU A 19 -26.81 7.46 -10.26
CA LEU A 19 -25.77 8.47 -10.41
C LEU A 19 -25.21 8.96 -9.08
N LYS A 20 -26.08 9.21 -8.09
CA LYS A 20 -25.67 9.59 -6.73
C LYS A 20 -24.81 8.48 -6.12
N ARG A 21 -25.27 7.23 -6.24
CA ARG A 21 -24.52 6.08 -5.71
C ARG A 21 -23.17 5.91 -6.39
N PHE A 22 -23.11 6.07 -7.70
CA PHE A 22 -21.86 6.00 -8.47
C PHE A 22 -20.88 7.08 -8.01
N ARG A 23 -21.34 8.33 -7.86
CA ARG A 23 -20.53 9.44 -7.35
C ARG A 23 -20.00 9.17 -5.93
N GLU A 24 -20.85 8.66 -5.03
CA GLU A 24 -20.42 8.27 -3.68
C GLU A 24 -19.29 7.24 -3.70
N LEU A 25 -19.38 6.24 -4.59
CA LEU A 25 -18.35 5.21 -4.72
C LEU A 25 -17.03 5.78 -5.26
N LEU A 26 -17.08 6.69 -6.24
CA LEU A 26 -15.89 7.39 -6.74
C LEU A 26 -15.21 8.23 -5.65
N VAL A 27 -16.01 8.94 -4.84
CA VAL A 27 -15.48 9.72 -3.70
C VAL A 27 -14.83 8.79 -2.67
N ARG A 28 -15.50 7.69 -2.30
CA ARG A 28 -14.93 6.69 -1.38
C ARG A 28 -13.64 6.08 -1.93
N GLN A 29 -13.58 5.81 -3.22
CA GLN A 29 -12.36 5.32 -3.86
C GLN A 29 -11.22 6.34 -3.76
N ARG A 30 -11.52 7.62 -3.96
CA ARG A 30 -10.54 8.72 -3.85
C ARG A 30 -9.99 8.83 -2.43
N GLU A 31 -10.87 8.73 -1.43
CA GLU A 31 -10.46 8.71 -0.01
C GLU A 31 -9.50 7.55 0.26
N LYS A 32 -9.79 6.35 -0.27
CA LYS A 32 -8.90 5.19 -0.11
C LYS A 32 -7.53 5.36 -0.76
N PHE A 33 -7.47 5.99 -1.93
CA PHE A 33 -6.18 6.35 -2.53
C PHE A 33 -5.43 7.41 -1.69
N SER A 34 -6.14 8.39 -1.10
CA SER A 34 -5.53 9.37 -0.20
C SER A 34 -4.99 8.73 1.08
N ASP A 35 -5.73 7.79 1.66
CA ASP A 35 -5.27 6.99 2.81
C ASP A 35 -4.00 6.21 2.45
N TYR A 36 -3.98 5.60 1.26
CA TYR A 36 -2.82 4.88 0.78
C TYR A 36 -1.61 5.79 0.60
N MET A 37 -1.80 6.97 0.02
CA MET A 37 -0.73 7.96 -0.13
C MET A 37 -0.13 8.38 1.21
N SER A 38 -0.98 8.58 2.21
CA SER A 38 -0.56 8.91 3.57
C SER A 38 0.22 7.76 4.22
N LEU A 39 -0.17 6.51 3.96
CA LEU A 39 0.57 5.32 4.40
C LEU A 39 1.96 5.26 3.75
N LEU A 40 2.05 5.48 2.44
CA LEU A 40 3.32 5.46 1.71
C LEU A 40 4.30 6.53 2.20
N GLU A 41 3.81 7.73 2.57
CA GLU A 41 4.64 8.78 3.17
C GLU A 41 5.22 8.36 4.52
N ARG A 42 4.40 7.73 5.39
CA ARG A 42 4.86 7.21 6.68
C ARG A 42 5.85 6.06 6.51
N GLN A 43 5.54 5.12 5.61
CA GLN A 43 6.41 4.01 5.27
C GLN A 43 7.79 4.52 4.83
N ARG A 44 7.85 5.54 3.96
CA ARG A 44 9.12 6.16 3.57
C ARG A 44 9.92 6.64 4.77
N ALA A 45 9.29 7.39 5.67
CA ALA A 45 9.97 7.92 6.87
C ALA A 45 10.48 6.79 7.78
N ASP A 46 9.76 5.68 7.89
CA ASP A 46 10.15 4.56 8.74
C ASP A 46 11.22 3.67 8.08
N ILE A 47 11.23 3.54 6.74
CA ILE A 47 12.38 2.97 5.99
C ILE A 47 13.64 3.82 6.24
N GLU A 48 13.52 5.13 6.26
CA GLU A 48 14.65 6.03 6.51
C GLU A 48 15.19 5.88 7.94
N LYS A 49 14.32 5.61 8.94
CA LYS A 49 14.73 5.36 10.33
C LYS A 49 15.23 3.93 10.57
N GLY A 50 14.89 2.98 9.71
CA GLY A 50 15.21 1.56 9.89
C GLY A 50 14.33 0.86 10.94
N ASP A 51 13.11 1.35 11.16
CA ASP A 51 12.16 0.76 12.12
C ASP A 51 11.46 -0.46 11.49
N VAL A 52 11.99 -1.65 11.77
CA VAL A 52 11.51 -2.91 11.17
C VAL A 52 10.10 -3.26 11.64
N ASP A 53 9.77 -2.99 12.91
CA ASP A 53 8.46 -3.29 13.48
C ASP A 53 7.37 -2.42 12.84
N ALA A 54 7.67 -1.14 12.62
CA ALA A 54 6.80 -0.25 11.86
C ALA A 54 6.61 -0.74 10.41
N LEU A 55 7.66 -1.23 9.74
CA LEU A 55 7.56 -1.73 8.36
C LEU A 55 6.66 -2.96 8.22
N VAL A 56 6.64 -3.85 9.21
CA VAL A 56 5.70 -4.99 9.22
C VAL A 56 4.25 -4.50 9.30
N SER A 57 3.98 -3.53 10.18
CA SER A 57 2.63 -2.96 10.30
C SER A 57 2.16 -2.25 9.01
N HIS A 58 3.08 -1.61 8.28
CA HIS A 58 2.76 -0.98 7.00
C HIS A 58 2.28 -1.99 5.95
N VAL A 59 2.82 -3.21 5.94
CA VAL A 59 2.41 -4.26 4.99
C VAL A 59 0.96 -4.69 5.22
N GLU A 60 0.56 -4.86 6.48
CA GLU A 60 -0.82 -5.25 6.82
C GLU A 60 -1.82 -4.14 6.44
N LEU A 61 -1.47 -2.89 6.73
CA LEU A 61 -2.28 -1.72 6.36
C LEU A 61 -2.39 -1.57 4.83
N GLU A 62 -1.28 -1.75 4.10
CA GLU A 62 -1.25 -1.69 2.64
C GLU A 62 -2.17 -2.75 2.04
N GLN A 63 -2.12 -4.00 2.53
CA GLN A 63 -3.01 -5.07 2.07
C GLN A 63 -4.48 -4.75 2.33
N SER A 64 -4.81 -4.22 3.51
CA SER A 64 -6.19 -3.84 3.85
C SER A 64 -6.70 -2.74 2.91
N ILE A 65 -5.92 -1.68 2.69
CA ILE A 65 -6.31 -0.56 1.82
C ILE A 65 -6.48 -1.03 0.37
N VAL A 66 -5.54 -1.82 -0.15
CA VAL A 66 -5.63 -2.36 -1.52
C VAL A 66 -6.86 -3.25 -1.71
N SER A 67 -7.17 -4.09 -0.72
CA SER A 67 -8.38 -4.93 -0.74
C SER A 67 -9.66 -4.09 -0.78
N GLU A 68 -9.72 -3.00 -0.01
CA GLU A 68 -10.86 -2.08 -0.02
C GLU A 68 -10.99 -1.32 -1.34
N ILE A 69 -9.88 -0.81 -1.90
CA ILE A 69 -9.88 -0.17 -3.23
C ILE A 69 -10.43 -1.13 -4.29
N PHE A 70 -9.98 -2.40 -4.27
CA PHE A 70 -10.44 -3.41 -5.21
C PHE A 70 -11.92 -3.76 -5.02
N SER A 71 -12.39 -3.85 -3.78
CA SER A 71 -13.80 -4.11 -3.48
C SER A 71 -14.71 -2.98 -3.96
N VAL A 72 -14.25 -1.72 -3.84
CA VAL A 72 -14.97 -0.56 -4.38
C VAL A 72 -14.95 -0.58 -5.91
N GLN A 73 -13.80 -0.85 -6.55
CA GLN A 73 -13.68 -0.92 -8.01
C GLN A 73 -14.64 -1.94 -8.63
N LYS A 74 -14.78 -3.12 -8.01
CA LYS A 74 -15.70 -4.18 -8.46
C LYS A 74 -17.17 -3.76 -8.56
N VAL A 75 -17.56 -2.73 -7.81
CA VAL A 75 -18.92 -2.17 -7.85
C VAL A 75 -18.99 -0.98 -8.81
N ILE A 76 -17.91 -0.21 -8.92
CA ILE A 76 -17.80 0.91 -9.85
C ILE A 76 -17.89 0.44 -11.31
N ASP A 77 -17.14 -0.61 -11.68
CA ASP A 77 -17.09 -1.12 -13.06
C ASP A 77 -18.48 -1.41 -13.68
N PRO A 78 -19.33 -2.26 -13.07
CA PRO A 78 -20.66 -2.54 -13.63
C PRO A 78 -21.59 -1.32 -13.63
N LEU A 79 -21.47 -0.42 -12.64
CA LEU A 79 -22.27 0.79 -12.60
C LEU A 79 -21.84 1.80 -13.68
N GLU A 80 -20.55 1.86 -13.98
CA GLU A 80 -20.02 2.68 -15.08
C GLU A 80 -20.51 2.16 -16.43
N ASP A 81 -20.51 0.84 -16.63
CA ASP A 81 -21.03 0.22 -17.86
C ASP A 81 -22.53 0.50 -18.05
N MET A 82 -23.33 0.32 -17.00
CA MET A 82 -24.76 0.65 -17.02
C MET A 82 -25.01 2.13 -17.31
N TYR A 83 -24.18 3.00 -16.71
CA TYR A 83 -24.24 4.43 -16.93
C TYR A 83 -23.93 4.79 -18.39
N ARG A 84 -22.81 4.30 -18.95
CA ARG A 84 -22.40 4.53 -20.35
C ARG A 84 -23.41 3.99 -21.36
N ALA A 85 -24.04 2.84 -21.08
CA ALA A 85 -25.07 2.27 -21.94
C ALA A 85 -26.37 3.09 -21.95
N SER A 86 -26.68 3.76 -20.83
CA SER A 86 -27.95 4.48 -20.64
C SER A 86 -27.87 5.98 -20.95
N TYR A 87 -26.66 6.55 -20.97
CA TYR A 87 -26.38 7.96 -21.26
C TYR A 87 -25.54 8.09 -22.53
N SER A 88 -26.19 8.43 -23.65
CA SER A 88 -25.54 8.85 -24.90
C SER A 88 -25.32 10.39 -24.98
N GLY A 89 -25.59 11.11 -23.89
CA GLY A 89 -25.49 12.57 -23.78
C GLY A 89 -24.28 13.05 -22.96
N ALA A 90 -24.28 14.33 -22.59
CA ALA A 90 -23.21 14.92 -21.78
C ALA A 90 -23.11 14.27 -20.39
N GLU A 91 -21.88 13.96 -19.94
CA GLU A 91 -21.61 13.45 -18.60
C GLU A 91 -22.06 14.47 -17.52
N PRO A 92 -22.64 14.02 -16.39
CA PRO A 92 -22.94 14.88 -15.26
C PRO A 92 -21.69 15.60 -14.77
N GLU A 93 -21.85 16.88 -14.45
CA GLU A 93 -20.79 17.71 -13.89
C GLU A 93 -20.10 17.02 -12.69
N GLY A 94 -18.76 17.11 -12.69
CA GLY A 94 -17.88 16.59 -11.66
C GLY A 94 -17.49 15.11 -11.75
N ILE A 95 -18.19 14.27 -12.53
CA ILE A 95 -17.80 12.85 -12.66
C ILE A 95 -16.47 12.72 -13.43
N THR A 96 -16.33 13.44 -14.54
CA THR A 96 -15.10 13.45 -15.35
C THR A 96 -13.89 13.94 -14.54
N GLU A 97 -14.07 14.99 -13.74
CA GLU A 97 -13.03 15.53 -12.85
C GLU A 97 -12.63 14.52 -11.76
N LEU A 98 -13.61 13.85 -11.14
CA LEU A 98 -13.35 12.80 -10.16
C LEU A 98 -12.57 11.63 -10.78
N ARG A 99 -12.92 11.21 -12.00
CA ARG A 99 -12.20 10.14 -12.72
C ARG A 99 -10.77 10.55 -13.07
N SER A 100 -10.57 11.79 -13.52
CA SER A 100 -9.24 12.33 -13.77
C SER A 100 -8.41 12.34 -12.48
N THR A 101 -8.98 12.83 -11.38
CA THR A 101 -8.33 12.88 -10.07
C THR A 101 -7.95 11.47 -9.57
N LEU A 102 -8.86 10.51 -9.71
CA LEU A 102 -8.61 9.11 -9.35
C LEU A 102 -7.47 8.49 -10.17
N THR A 103 -7.39 8.83 -11.46
CA THR A 103 -6.31 8.36 -12.35
C THR A 103 -4.97 8.91 -11.88
N THR A 104 -4.90 10.23 -11.63
CA THR A 104 -3.70 10.86 -11.08
C THR A 104 -3.27 10.25 -9.75
N LEU A 105 -4.20 10.09 -8.80
CA LEU A 105 -3.90 9.50 -7.50
C LEU A 105 -3.41 8.05 -7.61
N LYS A 106 -4.00 7.26 -8.50
CA LYS A 106 -3.55 5.90 -8.78
C LYS A 106 -2.11 5.89 -9.29
N ASP A 107 -1.79 6.75 -10.25
CA ASP A 107 -0.46 6.83 -10.84
C ASP A 107 0.58 7.29 -9.80
N GLU A 108 0.23 8.25 -8.95
CA GLU A 108 1.07 8.72 -7.85
C GLU A 108 1.33 7.61 -6.81
N VAL A 109 0.31 6.84 -6.43
CA VAL A 109 0.45 5.68 -5.52
C VAL A 109 1.42 4.66 -6.10
N VAL A 110 1.30 4.35 -7.39
CA VAL A 110 2.22 3.41 -8.06
C VAL A 110 3.65 3.95 -8.06
N SER A 111 3.84 5.23 -8.38
CA SER A 111 5.16 5.88 -8.35
C SER A 111 5.77 5.81 -6.96
N ARG A 112 5.07 6.28 -5.93
CA ARG A 112 5.58 6.30 -4.55
C ARG A 112 5.83 4.91 -3.98
N ASN A 113 4.99 3.93 -4.28
CA ASN A 113 5.23 2.55 -3.88
C ASN A 113 6.52 2.00 -4.54
N SER A 114 6.75 2.32 -5.82
CA SER A 114 7.98 1.92 -6.51
C SER A 114 9.23 2.58 -5.91
N GLU A 115 9.14 3.86 -5.53
CA GLU A 115 10.19 4.60 -4.84
C GLU A 115 10.50 3.99 -3.47
N ASN A 116 9.46 3.70 -2.67
CA ASN A 116 9.61 3.06 -1.35
C ASN A 116 10.26 1.67 -1.46
N ARG A 117 9.88 0.87 -2.47
CA ARG A 117 10.54 -0.43 -2.73
C ARG A 117 12.01 -0.28 -3.08
N ALA A 118 12.35 0.71 -3.91
CA ALA A 118 13.74 1.00 -4.26
C ALA A 118 14.56 1.44 -3.03
N LEU A 119 13.99 2.33 -2.21
CA LEU A 119 14.60 2.81 -0.97
C LEU A 119 14.84 1.68 0.03
N LEU A 120 13.84 0.81 0.24
CA LEU A 120 13.95 -0.36 1.11
C LEU A 120 15.07 -1.31 0.63
N LYS A 121 15.16 -1.54 -0.70
CA LYS A 121 16.22 -2.36 -1.28
C LYS A 121 17.61 -1.77 -1.03
N GLN A 122 17.76 -0.46 -1.19
CA GLN A 122 19.01 0.24 -0.90
C GLN A 122 19.38 0.14 0.58
N ARG A 123 18.41 0.34 1.50
CA ARG A 123 18.63 0.19 2.95
C ARG A 123 19.07 -1.22 3.33
N MET A 124 18.41 -2.25 2.79
CA MET A 124 18.80 -3.64 3.03
C MET A 124 20.23 -3.94 2.56
N GLU A 125 20.66 -3.37 1.44
CA GLU A 125 22.02 -3.59 0.95
C GLU A 125 23.07 -2.92 1.84
N MET A 126 22.80 -1.71 2.33
CA MET A 126 23.68 -1.07 3.32
C MET A 126 23.77 -1.89 4.61
N LEU A 127 22.65 -2.39 5.13
CA LEU A 127 22.65 -3.26 6.32
C LEU A 127 23.44 -4.56 6.08
N ARG A 128 23.35 -5.17 4.89
CA ARG A 128 24.18 -6.34 4.54
C ARG A 128 25.67 -5.99 4.57
N HIS A 129 26.06 -4.86 3.99
CA HIS A 129 27.45 -4.41 4.03
C HIS A 129 27.91 -4.11 5.45
N GLU A 130 27.09 -3.48 6.29
CA GLU A 130 27.38 -3.26 7.70
C GLU A 130 27.61 -4.59 8.41
N ILE A 131 26.71 -5.58 8.27
CA ILE A 131 26.86 -6.92 8.84
C ILE A 131 28.15 -7.60 8.37
N MET A 132 28.48 -7.51 7.07
CA MET A 132 29.73 -8.07 6.54
C MET A 132 30.98 -7.35 7.06
N SER A 133 30.88 -6.05 7.32
CA SER A 133 31.96 -5.23 7.88
C SER A 133 32.16 -5.47 9.38
N VAL A 134 31.13 -5.94 10.09
CA VAL A 134 31.21 -6.44 11.47
C VAL A 134 31.90 -7.81 11.46
N ASN A 135 33.18 -7.79 11.07
CA ASN A 135 34.05 -8.94 11.12
C ASN A 135 34.52 -9.09 12.57
N ASN A 136 34.10 -10.16 13.26
CA ASN A 136 34.40 -10.34 14.68
C ASN A 136 35.92 -10.28 14.95
N PRO A 137 36.44 -9.24 15.63
CA PRO A 137 37.87 -9.08 15.88
C PRO A 137 38.47 -10.18 16.77
N TYR A 138 37.62 -11.00 17.37
CA TYR A 138 37.97 -12.15 18.19
C TYR A 138 37.73 -13.50 17.49
N ALA A 139 37.20 -13.54 16.27
CA ALA A 139 36.93 -14.81 15.56
C ALA A 139 38.19 -15.64 15.32
N LYS A 140 39.36 -15.01 15.24
CA LYS A 140 40.67 -15.67 15.09
C LYS A 140 41.44 -15.79 16.41
N ARG A 141 40.91 -15.27 17.53
CA ARG A 141 41.58 -15.32 18.84
C ARG A 141 40.98 -16.46 19.66
N LYS A 142 41.79 -17.49 19.92
CA LYS A 142 41.44 -18.56 20.86
C LYS A 142 41.26 -17.92 22.25
N SER A 143 40.07 -18.05 22.84
CA SER A 143 39.78 -17.53 24.18
C SER A 143 40.75 -18.14 25.20
N VAL A 144 41.30 -17.31 26.09
CA VAL A 144 42.20 -17.77 27.17
C VAL A 144 41.49 -18.73 28.13
N TYR A 145 40.15 -18.70 28.15
CA TYR A 145 39.30 -19.59 28.95
C TYR A 145 38.81 -20.82 28.18
N SER A 146 39.18 -21.01 26.90
CA SER A 146 38.74 -22.18 26.13
C SER A 146 39.62 -23.42 26.26
N SER A 147 40.72 -23.35 27.02
CA SER A 147 41.36 -24.55 27.53
C SER A 147 40.53 -25.07 28.70
N ALA A 148 39.82 -26.18 28.49
CA ALA A 148 39.36 -26.99 29.61
C ALA A 148 40.57 -27.26 30.50
N ALA A 149 40.48 -26.87 31.78
CA ALA A 149 41.48 -27.26 32.76
C ALA A 149 41.48 -28.79 32.81
N GLU A 150 42.50 -29.43 32.26
CA GLU A 150 42.75 -30.83 32.54
C GLU A 150 42.95 -30.93 34.06
N PRO A 151 42.15 -31.74 34.78
CA PRO A 151 42.30 -31.86 36.22
C PRO A 151 43.62 -32.60 36.49
N THR A 152 44.66 -31.86 36.84
CA THR A 152 45.86 -32.45 37.40
C THR A 152 45.56 -32.84 38.84
N ALA A 153 45.68 -34.13 39.14
CA ALA A 153 45.52 -34.65 40.49
C ALA A 153 46.55 -33.99 41.42
N LEU A 154 46.06 -33.13 42.32
CA LEU A 154 46.85 -32.60 43.43
C LEU A 154 47.04 -33.71 44.47
N ASP A 155 48.24 -34.29 44.50
CA ASP A 155 48.66 -35.19 45.57
C ASP A 155 49.10 -34.34 46.78
N ILE A 156 48.20 -34.20 47.75
CA ILE A 156 48.49 -33.51 49.01
C ILE A 156 49.09 -34.56 49.95
N LYS A 157 50.42 -34.58 50.08
CA LYS A 157 51.10 -35.34 51.12
C LYS A 157 51.02 -34.58 52.44
N GLY A 158 50.51 -35.26 53.47
CA GLY A 158 50.46 -34.81 54.86
C GLY A 158 51.82 -34.82 55.55
#